data_AF-A0A511CZ19-F1
#
_entry.id   AF-A0A511CZ19-F1
#
_cell.length_a   1.000
_cell.length_b   1.000
_cell.length_c   1.000
_cell.angle_alpha   90.00
_cell.angle_beta   90.00
_cell.angle_gamma   90.00
#
_symmetry.space_group_name_H-M   'P 1'
#
loop_
_entity.id
_entity.type
_entity.pdbx_description
1 polymer ?
#
loop_
_entity_poly.entity_id
_entity_poly.type
_entity_poly.pdbx_seq_one_letter_code
_entity_poly.pdbx_strand_id
1 'polypeptide(L)'
;MLHRFPTGVTGEKVHQKRLPHGAPDWVRTVRVHFPRWNRHADELCVTHVADVVWAVQMSTVEFHPWNSRCTDVEQPDEWRIDLDPMPQASFADVRRVAGVVQEVLDGIGAVGWPKTSGGKGLHVYVRIEPHWGFTDVRRAAHAFAVEVARRAGDLVDLTWWRKDRDPKSIFVDYNQNARDHTIRSAYSVRGVPEAVVSTPVRWDEIADVDPREFTIATVPARFAELGDVHTGIDDAVFLLDELLEWADRDPR
;
A
#
# COMPACT_ATOMS: atom_id res chain seq x y z
N MET A 1 -9.96 3.54 -6.24
CA MET A 1 -10.72 2.32 -6.61
C MET A 1 -11.47 1.69 -5.43
N LEU A 2 -12.65 1.14 -5.68
CA LEU A 2 -13.48 0.41 -4.71
C LEU A 2 -13.59 -1.07 -5.08
N HIS A 3 -13.39 -1.98 -4.13
CA HIS A 3 -13.79 -3.38 -4.28
C HIS A 3 -15.08 -3.63 -3.53
N ARG A 4 -16.11 -4.01 -4.29
CA ARG A 4 -17.48 -4.18 -3.80
C ARG A 4 -17.87 -5.64 -3.79
N PHE A 5 -18.68 -6.02 -2.80
CA PHE A 5 -19.16 -7.39 -2.59
C PHE A 5 -20.69 -7.36 -2.39
N PRO A 6 -21.49 -7.15 -3.45
CA PRO A 6 -22.92 -6.93 -3.33
C PRO A 6 -23.69 -8.09 -2.70
N THR A 7 -23.19 -9.31 -2.84
CA THR A 7 -23.77 -10.55 -2.28
C THR A 7 -22.97 -11.11 -1.11
N GLY A 8 -22.05 -10.32 -0.53
CA GLY A 8 -21.16 -10.73 0.55
C GLY A 8 -19.78 -11.21 0.07
N VAL A 9 -18.84 -11.37 1.01
CA VAL A 9 -17.41 -11.64 0.72
C VAL A 9 -17.12 -13.02 0.12
N THR A 10 -18.08 -13.94 0.19
CA THR A 10 -18.02 -15.25 -0.47
C THR A 10 -18.57 -15.23 -1.90
N GLY A 11 -19.17 -14.11 -2.33
CA GLY A 11 -19.72 -13.90 -3.65
C GLY A 11 -18.73 -13.27 -4.64
N GLU A 12 -19.26 -12.78 -5.76
CA GLU A 12 -18.45 -12.13 -6.80
C GLU A 12 -17.97 -10.75 -6.35
N LYS A 13 -16.67 -10.51 -6.54
CA LYS A 13 -16.03 -9.21 -6.27
C LYS A 13 -16.13 -8.31 -7.50
N VAL A 14 -16.73 -7.13 -7.32
CA VAL A 14 -16.79 -6.08 -8.34
C VAL A 14 -15.66 -5.08 -8.13
N HIS A 15 -14.84 -4.88 -9.17
CA HIS A 15 -13.78 -3.88 -9.19
C HIS A 15 -14.31 -2.59 -9.84
N GLN A 16 -14.46 -1.53 -9.06
CA GLN A 16 -15.07 -0.28 -9.52
C GLN A 16 -14.07 0.88 -9.43
N LYS A 17 -13.68 1.38 -10.61
CA LYS A 17 -12.88 2.60 -10.75
C LYS A 17 -13.78 3.81 -10.90
N ARG A 18 -14.56 3.83 -11.99
CA ARG A 18 -15.49 4.91 -12.33
C ARG A 18 -16.65 4.97 -11.34
N LEU A 19 -17.00 6.18 -10.91
CA LEU A 19 -18.19 6.43 -10.10
C LEU A 19 -19.47 6.07 -10.89
N PRO A 20 -20.45 5.36 -10.29
CA PRO A 20 -21.68 4.99 -10.97
C PRO A 20 -22.57 6.21 -11.24
N HIS A 21 -23.44 6.10 -12.25
CA HIS A 21 -24.50 7.08 -12.46
C HIS A 21 -25.47 7.08 -11.26
N GLY A 22 -25.94 8.27 -10.88
CA GLY A 22 -26.82 8.46 -9.72
C GLY A 22 -26.08 8.51 -8.37
N ALA A 23 -24.75 8.67 -8.38
CA ALA A 23 -24.03 9.04 -7.17
C ALA A 23 -24.55 10.40 -6.64
N PRO A 24 -24.61 10.59 -5.31
CA PRO A 24 -25.09 11.85 -4.74
C PRO A 24 -24.25 13.06 -5.13
N ASP A 25 -24.87 14.23 -5.25
CA ASP A 25 -24.23 15.47 -5.74
C ASP A 25 -23.05 15.94 -4.88
N TRP A 26 -23.00 15.57 -3.59
CA TRP A 26 -21.88 15.91 -2.71
C TRP A 26 -20.63 15.06 -2.96
N VAL A 27 -20.75 13.91 -3.63
CA VAL A 27 -19.64 12.99 -3.83
C VAL A 27 -18.68 13.57 -4.87
N ARG A 28 -17.49 13.95 -4.40
CA ARG A 28 -16.45 14.49 -5.27
C ARG A 28 -15.79 13.38 -6.08
N THR A 29 -15.44 13.69 -7.32
CA THR A 29 -14.59 12.87 -8.16
C THR A 29 -13.27 13.53 -8.50
N VAL A 30 -12.31 12.71 -8.89
CA VAL A 30 -11.08 13.14 -9.54
C VAL A 30 -10.90 12.37 -10.84
N ARG A 31 -10.53 13.06 -11.91
CA ARG A 31 -10.30 12.44 -13.21
C ARG A 31 -8.88 11.88 -13.29
N VAL A 32 -8.77 10.59 -13.54
CA VAL A 32 -7.49 9.89 -13.77
C VAL A 32 -7.41 9.39 -15.20
N HIS A 33 -6.19 9.26 -15.73
CA HIS A 33 -5.91 8.72 -17.05
C HIS A 33 -5.37 7.28 -16.95
N PHE A 34 -5.66 6.45 -17.93
CA PHE A 34 -5.16 5.08 -18.03
C PHE A 34 -4.45 4.93 -19.38
N PRO A 35 -3.11 5.10 -19.41
CA PRO A 35 -2.35 5.19 -20.65
C PRO A 35 -2.48 3.95 -21.53
N ARG A 36 -2.50 2.74 -20.93
CA ARG A 36 -2.60 1.46 -21.64
C ARG A 36 -3.78 1.39 -22.61
N TRP A 37 -4.89 2.03 -22.26
CA TRP A 37 -6.12 2.03 -23.05
C TRP A 37 -6.47 3.40 -23.63
N ASN A 38 -5.64 4.42 -23.35
CA ASN A 38 -5.90 5.83 -23.58
C ASN A 38 -7.32 6.24 -23.15
N ARG A 39 -7.69 5.90 -21.91
CA ARG A 39 -9.02 6.18 -21.33
C ARG A 39 -8.90 7.02 -20.07
N HIS A 40 -10.00 7.67 -19.71
CA HIS A 40 -10.13 8.32 -18.41
C HIS A 40 -11.22 7.65 -17.57
N ALA A 41 -11.12 7.80 -16.26
CA ALA A 41 -12.24 7.57 -15.34
C ALA A 41 -12.30 8.68 -14.29
N ASP A 42 -13.52 8.99 -13.87
CA ASP A 42 -13.78 9.85 -12.72
C ASP A 42 -13.94 8.91 -11.53
N GLU A 43 -12.90 8.82 -10.70
CA GLU A 43 -12.89 7.98 -9.50
C GLU A 43 -13.35 8.78 -8.28
N LEU A 44 -13.86 8.06 -7.27
CA LEU A 44 -14.19 8.65 -5.97
C LEU A 44 -12.98 9.36 -5.38
N CYS A 45 -13.15 10.64 -5.04
CA CYS A 45 -12.18 11.42 -4.28
C CYS A 45 -12.75 11.63 -2.88
N VAL A 46 -12.23 10.88 -1.90
CA VAL A 46 -12.70 10.97 -0.51
C VAL A 46 -12.28 12.31 0.07
N THR A 47 -13.25 13.11 0.47
CA THR A 47 -13.06 14.43 1.08
C THR A 47 -13.79 14.57 2.42
N HIS A 48 -14.78 13.71 2.66
CA HIS A 48 -15.56 13.67 3.89
C HIS A 48 -15.83 12.22 4.32
N VAL A 49 -16.09 12.01 5.62
CA VAL A 49 -16.49 10.70 6.14
C VAL A 49 -17.74 10.17 5.45
N ALA A 50 -18.66 11.06 5.04
CA ALA A 50 -19.86 10.69 4.29
C ALA A 50 -19.56 9.97 2.96
N ASP A 51 -18.44 10.27 2.29
CA ASP A 51 -18.02 9.61 1.05
C ASP A 51 -17.68 8.13 1.31
N VAL A 52 -17.02 7.86 2.44
CA VAL A 52 -16.67 6.50 2.88
C VAL A 52 -17.93 5.71 3.23
N VAL A 53 -18.83 6.32 4.02
CA VAL A 53 -20.12 5.70 4.40
C VAL A 53 -20.98 5.40 3.17
N TRP A 54 -21.04 6.33 2.21
CA TRP A 54 -21.72 6.10 0.94
C TRP A 54 -21.11 4.93 0.15
N ALA A 55 -19.79 4.85 0.06
CA ALA A 55 -19.13 3.73 -0.61
C ALA A 55 -19.46 2.39 0.07
N VAL A 56 -19.50 2.35 1.42
CA VAL A 56 -19.92 1.16 2.19
C VAL A 56 -21.38 0.81 1.91
N GLN A 57 -22.29 1.79 1.86
CA GLN A 57 -23.70 1.58 1.48
C GLN A 57 -23.82 0.95 0.08
N MET A 58 -22.88 1.25 -0.81
CA MET A 58 -22.76 0.62 -2.13
C MET A 58 -22.08 -0.76 -2.07
N SER A 59 -21.98 -1.40 -0.91
CA SER A 59 -21.34 -2.70 -0.69
C SER A 59 -19.83 -2.71 -0.88
N THR A 60 -19.15 -1.56 -0.74
CA THR A 60 -17.68 -1.51 -0.73
C THR A 60 -17.15 -2.14 0.56
N VAL A 61 -16.18 -3.04 0.43
CA VAL A 61 -15.45 -3.63 1.57
C VAL A 61 -14.00 -3.18 1.56
N GLU A 62 -13.36 -3.13 0.40
CA GLU A 62 -11.95 -2.72 0.30
C GLU A 62 -11.81 -1.38 -0.45
N PHE A 63 -11.02 -0.49 0.16
CA PHE A 63 -10.69 0.82 -0.39
C PHE A 63 -9.24 0.82 -0.87
N HIS A 64 -9.05 1.12 -2.16
CA HIS A 64 -7.75 1.11 -2.82
C HIS A 64 -7.41 2.50 -3.35
N PRO A 65 -6.72 3.35 -2.56
CA PRO A 65 -6.35 4.70 -2.96
C PRO A 65 -5.16 4.69 -3.91
N TRP A 66 -5.09 5.73 -4.73
CA TRP A 66 -3.88 6.11 -5.46
C TRP A 66 -2.79 6.55 -4.46
N ASN A 67 -1.52 6.51 -4.85
CA ASN A 67 -0.41 7.10 -4.08
C ASN A 67 -0.16 8.59 -4.43
N SER A 68 -1.14 9.22 -5.06
CA SER A 68 -1.17 10.65 -5.39
C SER A 68 -2.46 11.28 -4.86
N ARG A 69 -2.44 12.60 -4.66
CA ARG A 69 -3.61 13.37 -4.22
C ARG A 69 -4.34 14.00 -5.39
N CYS A 70 -5.59 14.44 -5.17
CA CYS A 70 -6.40 15.02 -6.24
C CYS A 70 -5.90 16.38 -6.76
N THR A 71 -4.94 17.00 -6.07
CA THR A 71 -4.28 18.25 -6.50
C THR A 71 -3.35 18.02 -7.67
N ASP A 72 -2.65 16.88 -7.70
CA ASP A 72 -1.90 16.40 -8.86
C ASP A 72 -1.88 14.87 -8.86
N VAL A 73 -2.58 14.26 -9.82
CA VAL A 73 -2.72 12.80 -9.90
C VAL A 73 -1.54 12.10 -10.57
N GLU A 74 -0.64 12.86 -11.22
CA GLU A 74 0.53 12.33 -11.94
C GLU A 74 1.81 12.39 -11.10
N GLN A 75 1.79 13.11 -9.98
CA GLN A 75 2.89 13.23 -9.02
C GLN A 75 2.54 12.56 -7.69
N PRO A 76 2.98 11.31 -7.46
CA PRO A 76 2.77 10.65 -6.18
C PRO A 76 3.40 11.41 -5.03
N ASP A 77 2.69 11.48 -3.91
CA ASP A 77 3.22 11.96 -2.63
C ASP A 77 3.50 10.80 -1.67
N GLU A 78 3.23 9.55 -2.06
CA GLU A 78 3.46 8.36 -1.24
C GLU A 78 4.31 7.34 -2.00
N TRP A 79 5.44 6.98 -1.41
CA TRP A 79 6.23 5.82 -1.80
C TRP A 79 5.79 4.61 -0.97
N ARG A 80 5.50 3.50 -1.67
CA ARG A 80 4.95 2.26 -1.10
C ARG A 80 5.99 1.14 -1.14
N ILE A 81 6.26 0.56 0.01
CA ILE A 81 7.06 -0.67 0.15
C ILE A 81 6.09 -1.79 0.49
N ASP A 82 6.03 -2.82 -0.34
CA ASP A 82 5.14 -3.98 -0.16
C ASP A 82 5.97 -5.25 -0.02
N LEU A 83 5.87 -5.89 1.15
CA LEU A 83 6.54 -7.15 1.47
C LEU A 83 5.58 -8.29 1.18
N ASP A 84 5.69 -8.88 -0.02
CA ASP A 84 4.83 -9.97 -0.49
C ASP A 84 5.54 -11.32 -0.32
N PRO A 85 5.15 -12.15 0.67
CA PRO A 85 5.72 -13.47 0.85
C PRO A 85 5.38 -14.41 -0.30
N MET A 86 6.36 -15.14 -0.80
CA MET A 86 6.13 -16.26 -1.70
C MET A 86 5.40 -17.42 -0.98
N PRO A 87 4.81 -18.39 -1.70
CA PRO A 87 3.83 -19.31 -1.13
C PRO A 87 4.27 -20.13 0.10
N GLN A 88 5.57 -20.34 0.30
CA GLN A 88 6.14 -21.09 1.42
C GLN A 88 6.82 -20.19 2.47
N ALA A 89 6.91 -18.87 2.22
CA ALA A 89 7.45 -17.92 3.20
C ALA A 89 6.44 -17.69 4.34
N SER A 90 6.96 -17.56 5.56
CA SER A 90 6.14 -17.32 6.75
C SER A 90 5.97 -15.83 7.04
N PHE A 91 4.99 -15.47 7.88
CA PHE A 91 4.89 -14.10 8.37
C PHE A 91 6.10 -13.70 9.25
N ALA A 92 6.76 -14.67 9.89
CA ALA A 92 8.01 -14.40 10.61
C ALA A 92 9.14 -13.96 9.65
N ASP A 93 9.17 -14.48 8.43
CA ASP A 93 10.11 -14.02 7.40
C ASP A 93 9.77 -12.60 6.95
N VAL A 94 8.48 -12.26 6.81
CA VAL A 94 8.03 -10.88 6.55
C VAL A 94 8.49 -9.93 7.66
N ARG A 95 8.35 -10.31 8.93
CA ARG A 95 8.82 -9.50 10.08
C ARG A 95 10.34 -9.28 10.04
N ARG A 96 11.12 -10.31 9.69
CA ARG A 96 12.58 -10.19 9.54
C ARG A 96 12.95 -9.21 8.44
N VAL A 97 12.33 -9.34 7.26
CA VAL A 97 12.57 -8.40 6.15
C VAL A 97 12.10 -7.00 6.49
N ALA A 98 10.99 -6.85 7.24
CA ALA A 98 10.55 -5.53 7.73
C ALA A 98 11.60 -4.87 8.64
N GLY A 99 12.31 -5.63 9.48
CA GLY A 99 13.44 -5.12 10.25
C GLY A 99 14.56 -4.58 9.35
N VAL A 100 14.94 -5.32 8.30
CA VAL A 100 15.92 -4.85 7.32
C VAL A 100 15.44 -3.59 6.60
N VAL A 101 14.15 -3.55 6.23
CA VAL A 101 13.54 -2.35 5.62
C VAL A 101 13.66 -1.14 6.55
N GLN A 102 13.41 -1.31 7.85
CA GLN A 102 13.58 -0.24 8.84
C GLN A 102 15.04 0.25 8.88
N GLU A 103 16.01 -0.67 8.93
CA GLU A 103 17.44 -0.33 8.93
C GLU A 103 17.89 0.42 7.67
N VAL A 104 17.34 0.08 6.49
CA VAL A 104 17.64 0.80 5.25
C VAL A 104 16.99 2.18 5.26
N LEU A 105 15.73 2.30 5.70
CA LEU A 105 15.04 3.58 5.85
C LEU A 105 15.77 4.52 6.81
N ASP A 106 16.17 4.02 7.99
CA ASP A 106 16.97 4.76 8.96
C ASP A 106 18.31 5.21 8.37
N GLY A 107 18.95 4.34 7.58
CA GLY A 107 20.22 4.63 6.92
C GLY A 107 20.17 5.77 5.90
N ILE A 108 19.01 5.98 5.25
CA ILE A 108 18.78 7.09 4.30
C ILE A 108 18.01 8.26 4.93
N GLY A 109 17.69 8.20 6.23
CA GLY A 109 16.93 9.24 6.92
C GLY A 109 15.46 9.33 6.53
N ALA A 110 14.86 8.28 5.97
CA ALA A 110 13.44 8.21 5.63
C ALA A 110 12.63 7.67 6.80
N VAL A 111 11.44 8.23 7.06
CA VAL A 111 10.51 7.69 8.07
C VAL A 111 9.48 6.80 7.39
N GLY A 112 9.48 5.52 7.76
CA GLY A 112 8.47 4.55 7.32
C GLY A 112 7.30 4.41 8.29
N TRP A 113 6.11 4.15 7.74
CA TRP A 113 4.85 4.02 8.46
C TRP A 113 4.25 2.63 8.18
N PRO A 114 4.53 1.62 9.02
CA PRO A 114 4.19 0.24 8.73
C PRO A 114 2.72 -0.06 9.01
N LYS A 115 2.16 -0.98 8.23
CA LYS A 115 0.82 -1.53 8.45
C LYS A 115 0.74 -2.97 7.96
N THR A 116 -0.05 -3.79 8.65
CA THR A 116 -0.38 -5.12 8.11
C THR A 116 -1.17 -4.97 6.80
N SER A 117 -1.00 -5.90 5.86
CA SER A 117 -1.79 -5.88 4.62
C SER A 117 -3.24 -6.35 4.81
N GLY A 118 -3.56 -6.92 5.98
CA GLY A 118 -4.73 -7.77 6.24
C GLY A 118 -4.64 -9.14 5.56
N GLY A 119 -3.48 -9.53 5.05
CA GLY A 119 -3.24 -10.79 4.35
C GLY A 119 -1.97 -11.43 4.84
N LYS A 120 -1.14 -11.91 3.91
CA LYS A 120 0.13 -12.55 4.26
C LYS A 120 1.31 -11.57 4.35
N GLY A 121 1.21 -10.39 3.73
CA GLY A 121 2.30 -9.42 3.67
C GLY A 121 2.17 -8.24 4.63
N LEU A 122 3.12 -7.33 4.54
CA LEU A 122 3.20 -6.07 5.30
C LEU A 122 3.50 -4.93 4.33
N HIS A 123 2.89 -3.77 4.54
CA HIS A 123 3.18 -2.57 3.75
C HIS A 123 3.86 -1.52 4.65
N VAL A 124 4.74 -0.72 4.06
CA VAL A 124 5.31 0.47 4.70
C VAL A 124 5.07 1.65 3.77
N TYR A 125 4.47 2.71 4.29
CA TYR A 125 4.33 3.97 3.56
C TYR A 125 5.47 4.91 3.93
N VAL A 126 5.93 5.68 2.95
CA VAL A 126 6.86 6.78 3.14
C VAL A 126 6.26 7.99 2.43
N ARG A 127 6.07 9.09 3.17
CA ARG A 127 5.63 10.36 2.59
C ARG A 127 6.80 10.96 1.81
N ILE A 128 6.54 11.38 0.58
CA ILE A 128 7.52 12.02 -0.30
C ILE A 128 6.97 13.34 -0.83
N GLU A 129 7.85 14.24 -1.27
CA GLU A 129 7.40 15.41 -2.00
C GLU A 129 6.78 15.00 -3.35
N PRO A 130 5.63 15.58 -3.76
CA PRO A 130 5.00 15.31 -5.05
C PRO A 130 5.75 16.03 -6.18
N HIS A 131 7.04 15.78 -6.34
CA HIS A 131 7.88 16.34 -7.40
C HIS A 131 8.12 15.34 -8.54
N TRP A 132 8.10 14.05 -8.22
CA TRP A 132 8.44 12.97 -9.13
C TRP A 132 7.20 12.33 -9.75
N GLY A 133 7.33 11.85 -10.99
CA GLY A 133 6.30 11.03 -11.62
C GLY A 133 6.38 9.56 -11.19
N PHE A 134 5.33 8.77 -11.47
CA PHE A 134 5.28 7.33 -11.16
C PHE A 134 6.52 6.53 -11.60
N THR A 135 7.11 6.87 -12.75
CA THR A 135 8.30 6.19 -13.27
C THR A 135 9.48 6.36 -12.32
N ASP A 136 9.73 7.58 -11.84
CA ASP A 136 10.86 7.89 -10.96
C ASP A 136 10.64 7.30 -9.57
N VAL A 137 9.42 7.40 -9.02
CA VAL A 137 9.08 6.77 -7.73
C VAL A 137 9.28 5.25 -7.81
N ARG A 138 8.89 4.61 -8.91
CA ARG A 138 9.14 3.16 -9.11
C ARG A 138 10.63 2.84 -9.26
N ARG A 139 11.42 3.68 -9.92
CA ARG A 139 12.88 3.50 -10.03
C ARG A 139 13.55 3.59 -8.66
N ALA A 140 13.21 4.61 -7.87
CA ALA A 140 13.66 4.75 -6.49
C ALA A 140 13.27 3.54 -5.63
N ALA A 141 12.01 3.09 -5.73
CA ALA A 141 11.53 1.90 -5.01
C ALA A 141 12.29 0.63 -5.40
N HIS A 142 12.66 0.46 -6.67
CA HIS A 142 13.47 -0.68 -7.12
C HIS A 142 14.89 -0.61 -6.56
N ALA A 143 15.54 0.56 -6.59
CA ALA A 143 16.87 0.73 -6.01
C ALA A 143 16.89 0.42 -4.51
N PHE A 144 15.87 0.89 -3.77
CA PHE A 144 15.68 0.53 -2.37
C PHE A 144 15.49 -0.99 -2.19
N ALA A 145 14.65 -1.62 -3.01
CA ALA A 145 14.43 -3.06 -2.94
C ALA A 145 15.72 -3.85 -3.16
N VAL A 146 16.59 -3.42 -4.08
CA VAL A 146 17.91 -4.02 -4.33
C VAL A 146 18.80 -3.92 -3.09
N GLU A 147 18.82 -2.77 -2.41
CA GLU A 147 19.59 -2.62 -1.17
C GLU A 147 19.04 -3.49 -0.03
N VAL A 148 17.71 -3.58 0.11
CA VAL A 148 17.08 -4.51 1.06
C VAL A 148 17.47 -5.95 0.73
N ALA A 149 17.46 -6.35 -0.55
CA ALA A 149 17.87 -7.70 -0.96
C ALA A 149 19.35 -7.97 -0.65
N ARG A 150 20.23 -6.98 -0.84
CA ARG A 150 21.65 -7.08 -0.50
C ARG A 150 21.88 -7.34 0.99
N ARG A 151 21.08 -6.71 1.87
CA ARG A 151 21.17 -6.87 3.33
C ARG A 151 20.45 -8.12 3.86
N ALA A 152 19.32 -8.48 3.25
CA ALA A 152 18.49 -9.62 3.67
C ALA A 152 18.99 -10.97 3.12
N GLY A 153 19.88 -10.96 2.12
CA GLY A 153 20.39 -12.16 1.47
C GLY A 153 19.28 -12.98 0.84
N ASP A 154 19.33 -14.31 1.00
CA ASP A 154 18.38 -15.26 0.39
C ASP A 154 16.93 -15.11 0.89
N LEU A 155 16.67 -14.29 1.91
CA LEU A 155 15.30 -13.98 2.35
C LEU A 155 14.54 -13.12 1.35
N VAL A 156 15.22 -12.40 0.46
CA VAL A 156 14.58 -11.52 -0.53
C VAL A 156 15.02 -11.89 -1.94
N ASP A 157 14.03 -12.15 -2.80
CA ASP A 157 14.25 -12.50 -4.20
C ASP A 157 13.51 -11.53 -5.12
N LEU A 158 14.27 -10.75 -5.90
CA LEU A 158 13.74 -9.75 -6.82
C LEU A 158 13.60 -10.25 -8.26
N THR A 159 13.73 -11.57 -8.50
CA THR A 159 13.60 -12.17 -9.82
C THR A 159 12.29 -11.74 -10.48
N TRP A 160 12.37 -11.32 -11.76
CA TRP A 160 11.26 -10.69 -12.46
C TRP A 160 10.01 -11.58 -12.50
N TRP A 161 10.16 -12.83 -12.94
CA TRP A 161 9.06 -13.77 -13.06
C TRP A 161 8.74 -14.40 -11.70
N ARG A 162 7.52 -14.17 -11.20
CA ARG A 162 7.05 -14.72 -9.92
C ARG A 162 7.25 -16.24 -9.80
N LYS A 163 7.08 -16.99 -10.90
CA LYS A 163 7.24 -18.45 -10.94
C LYS A 163 8.68 -18.93 -10.75
N ASP A 164 9.65 -18.04 -10.97
CA ASP A 164 11.09 -18.36 -10.93
C ASP A 164 11.72 -17.90 -9.60
N ARG A 165 10.96 -17.22 -8.73
CA ARG A 165 11.41 -16.81 -7.40
C ARG A 165 11.47 -18.00 -6.45
N ASP A 166 12.41 -17.97 -5.49
CA ASP A 166 12.42 -18.95 -4.41
C ASP A 166 11.06 -18.92 -3.67
N PRO A 167 10.33 -20.04 -3.57
CA PRO A 167 9.03 -20.09 -2.92
C PRO A 167 9.05 -19.71 -1.43
N LYS A 168 10.23 -19.69 -0.78
CA LYS A 168 10.45 -19.31 0.62
C LYS A 168 10.89 -17.86 0.81
N SER A 169 11.12 -17.13 -0.27
CA SER A 169 11.57 -15.73 -0.23
C SER A 169 10.42 -14.74 -0.03
N ILE A 170 10.78 -13.51 0.29
CA ILE A 170 9.92 -12.33 0.25
C ILE A 170 10.23 -11.53 -1.00
N PHE A 171 9.20 -11.12 -1.74
CA PHE A 171 9.35 -10.15 -2.81
C PHE A 171 9.06 -8.76 -2.27
N VAL A 172 10.03 -7.84 -2.40
CA VAL A 172 9.79 -6.41 -2.16
C VAL A 172 9.18 -5.84 -3.45
N ASP A 173 7.85 -5.73 -3.49
CA ASP A 173 7.11 -5.39 -4.71
C ASP A 173 7.18 -3.90 -5.04
N TYR A 174 8.28 -3.51 -5.68
CA TYR A 174 8.50 -2.15 -6.17
C TYR A 174 7.48 -1.74 -7.25
N ASN A 175 6.76 -2.67 -7.90
CA ASN A 175 5.74 -2.33 -8.91
C ASN A 175 4.47 -1.74 -8.28
N GLN A 176 4.27 -1.83 -6.96
CA GLN A 176 3.16 -1.14 -6.31
C GLN A 176 3.19 0.38 -6.44
N ASN A 177 4.33 0.94 -6.87
CA ASN A 177 4.52 2.36 -7.18
C ASN A 177 4.25 2.68 -8.65
N ALA A 178 3.93 1.69 -9.48
CA ALA A 178 3.45 1.94 -10.83
C ALA A 178 2.01 2.48 -10.80
N ARG A 179 1.65 3.16 -11.88
CA ARG A 179 0.31 3.68 -12.08
C ARG A 179 -0.74 2.56 -11.99
N ASP A 180 -1.88 2.83 -11.35
CA ASP A 180 -3.05 1.94 -11.33
C ASP A 180 -2.82 0.57 -10.64
N HIS A 181 -1.92 0.53 -9.66
CA HIS A 181 -1.72 -0.63 -8.80
C HIS A 181 -2.63 -0.59 -7.56
N THR A 182 -3.15 -1.75 -7.17
CA THR A 182 -4.06 -1.88 -6.04
C THR A 182 -3.30 -2.11 -4.75
N ILE A 183 -3.38 -1.13 -3.84
CA ILE A 183 -2.99 -1.31 -2.44
C ILE A 183 -4.18 -0.92 -1.58
N ARG A 184 -4.45 -1.70 -0.53
CA ARG A 184 -5.48 -1.33 0.44
C ARG A 184 -5.01 -0.15 1.28
N SER A 185 -5.89 0.82 1.45
CA SER A 185 -5.72 1.91 2.42
C SER A 185 -5.54 1.38 3.84
N ALA A 186 -4.91 2.19 4.69
CA ALA A 186 -4.97 2.00 6.13
C ALA A 186 -6.43 1.90 6.61
N TYR A 187 -6.68 1.00 7.55
CA TYR A 187 -7.99 0.67 8.13
C TYR A 187 -9.02 0.06 7.16
N SER A 188 -8.66 -0.20 5.89
CA SER A 188 -9.54 -0.94 4.98
C SER A 188 -9.72 -2.38 5.45
N VAL A 189 -10.98 -2.83 5.48
CA VAL A 189 -11.34 -4.23 5.65
C VAL A 189 -10.93 -5.02 4.40
N ARG A 190 -10.70 -6.32 4.58
CA ARG A 190 -10.48 -7.30 3.52
C ARG A 190 -11.77 -8.01 3.16
N GLY A 191 -11.96 -8.25 1.87
CA GLY A 191 -13.08 -9.05 1.36
C GLY A 191 -12.88 -10.55 1.59
N VAL A 192 -12.73 -10.97 2.84
CA VAL A 192 -12.60 -12.37 3.28
C VAL A 192 -13.49 -12.61 4.50
N PRO A 193 -13.92 -13.87 4.76
CA PRO A 193 -14.85 -14.18 5.86
C PRO A 193 -14.40 -13.70 7.24
N GLU A 194 -13.09 -13.69 7.49
CA GLU A 194 -12.49 -13.27 8.75
C GLU A 194 -12.56 -11.76 8.98
N ALA A 195 -12.91 -10.98 7.94
CA ALA A 195 -13.01 -9.51 7.99
C ALA A 195 -11.79 -8.83 8.60
N VAL A 196 -10.60 -9.36 8.31
CA VAL A 196 -9.32 -8.80 8.75
C VAL A 196 -9.07 -7.43 8.12
N VAL A 197 -8.31 -6.59 8.81
CA VAL A 197 -8.12 -5.17 8.48
C VAL A 197 -6.67 -4.88 8.17
N SER A 198 -6.40 -4.08 7.12
CA SER A 198 -5.07 -3.54 6.86
C SER A 198 -4.74 -2.47 7.90
N THR A 199 -4.07 -2.86 8.97
CA THR A 199 -4.04 -2.08 10.21
C THR A 199 -2.68 -1.40 10.41
N PRO A 200 -2.63 -0.07 10.54
CA PRO A 200 -1.45 0.66 11.01
C PRO A 200 -0.91 0.12 12.32
N VAL A 201 0.41 -0.04 12.38
CA VAL A 201 1.15 -0.48 13.56
C VAL A 201 2.37 0.40 13.77
N ARG A 202 2.93 0.37 14.97
CA ARG A 202 4.23 0.95 15.27
C ARG A 202 5.34 -0.05 14.90
N TRP A 203 6.55 0.46 14.70
CA TRP A 203 7.72 -0.39 14.39
C TRP A 203 8.03 -1.39 15.50
N ASP A 204 7.90 -0.98 16.77
CA ASP A 204 8.13 -1.84 17.95
C ASP A 204 7.13 -3.00 18.07
N GLU A 205 5.97 -2.92 17.44
CA GLU A 205 4.98 -3.99 17.41
C GLU A 205 5.29 -5.08 16.37
N ILE A 206 6.13 -4.79 15.37
CA ILE A 206 6.34 -5.70 14.23
C ILE A 206 6.87 -7.07 14.66
N ALA A 207 7.72 -7.12 15.69
CA ALA A 207 8.29 -8.38 16.18
C ALA A 207 7.22 -9.40 16.60
N ASP A 208 6.06 -8.92 17.08
CA ASP A 208 5.04 -9.76 17.72
C ASP A 208 3.67 -9.73 16.99
N VAL A 209 3.44 -8.76 16.10
CA VAL A 209 2.13 -8.51 15.45
C VAL A 209 1.55 -9.70 14.67
N ASP A 210 0.39 -10.23 15.07
CA ASP A 210 -0.36 -11.19 14.24
C ASP A 210 -1.46 -10.46 13.43
N PRO A 211 -1.36 -10.40 12.08
CA PRO A 211 -2.37 -9.73 11.26
C PRO A 211 -3.80 -10.27 11.44
N ARG A 212 -3.96 -11.52 11.91
CA ARG A 212 -5.26 -12.15 12.11
C ARG A 212 -6.01 -11.58 13.32
N GLU A 213 -5.30 -10.94 14.25
CA GLU A 213 -5.90 -10.31 15.43
C GLU A 213 -6.59 -8.99 15.07
N PHE A 214 -6.26 -8.41 13.92
CA PHE A 214 -6.87 -7.18 13.45
C PHE A 214 -8.07 -7.46 12.56
N THR A 215 -9.25 -7.29 13.11
CA THR A 215 -10.54 -7.49 12.45
C THR A 215 -11.41 -6.26 12.59
N ILE A 216 -12.50 -6.19 11.83
CA ILE A 216 -13.51 -5.15 11.98
C ILE A 216 -14.06 -5.04 13.42
N ALA A 217 -13.99 -6.12 14.21
CA ALA A 217 -14.46 -6.15 15.60
C ALA A 217 -13.41 -5.70 16.62
N THR A 218 -12.11 -5.83 16.33
CA THR A 218 -11.02 -5.57 17.29
C THR A 218 -10.33 -4.24 17.06
N VAL A 219 -10.21 -3.78 15.81
CA VAL A 219 -9.52 -2.53 15.46
C VAL A 219 -10.14 -1.27 16.09
N PRO A 220 -11.48 -1.12 16.22
CA PRO A 220 -12.05 0.08 16.84
C PRO A 220 -11.59 0.30 18.29
N ALA A 221 -11.51 -0.76 19.10
CA ALA A 221 -11.04 -0.66 20.48
C ALA A 221 -9.56 -0.25 20.55
N ARG A 222 -8.73 -0.86 19.69
CA ARG A 222 -7.32 -0.49 19.55
C ARG A 222 -7.13 0.98 19.14
N PHE A 223 -7.92 1.47 18.18
CA PHE A 223 -7.86 2.87 17.75
C PHE A 223 -8.29 3.83 18.87
N ALA A 224 -9.31 3.47 19.65
CA ALA A 224 -9.74 4.26 20.80
C ALA A 224 -8.65 4.35 21.89
N GLU A 225 -7.84 3.30 22.04
CA GLU A 225 -6.73 3.26 23.01
C GLU A 225 -5.47 4.00 22.52
N LEU A 226 -5.03 3.72 21.29
CA LEU A 226 -3.73 4.18 20.77
C LEU A 226 -3.82 5.46 19.94
N GLY A 227 -5.01 5.82 19.45
CA GLY A 227 -5.20 6.82 18.41
C GLY A 227 -4.68 6.38 17.04
N ASP A 228 -4.48 7.34 16.15
CA ASP A 228 -3.84 7.11 14.86
C ASP A 228 -2.32 7.04 15.03
N VAL A 229 -1.78 5.82 14.97
CA VAL A 229 -0.33 5.58 15.07
C VAL A 229 0.46 6.11 13.86
N HIS A 230 -0.22 6.57 12.80
CA HIS A 230 0.37 7.22 11.63
C HIS A 230 0.19 8.76 11.62
N THR A 231 -0.29 9.37 12.71
CA THR A 231 -0.61 10.83 12.77
C THR A 231 0.46 11.76 12.20
N GLY A 232 1.75 11.43 12.35
CA GLY A 232 2.86 12.28 11.88
C GLY A 232 3.32 12.05 10.43
N ILE A 233 2.62 11.21 9.65
CA ILE A 233 3.06 10.83 8.29
C ILE A 233 3.22 12.03 7.37
N ASP A 234 2.34 13.02 7.44
CA ASP A 234 2.37 14.18 6.57
C ASP A 234 3.43 15.23 6.99
N ASP A 235 4.02 15.09 8.19
CA ASP A 235 5.11 15.94 8.68
C ASP A 235 6.50 15.37 8.33
N ALA A 236 6.59 14.08 8.02
CA ALA A 236 7.84 13.36 7.78
C ALA A 236 8.10 13.14 6.28
N VAL A 237 8.29 14.23 5.54
CA VAL A 237 8.46 14.21 4.09
C VAL A 237 9.90 13.85 3.70
N PHE A 238 10.06 12.84 2.85
CA PHE A 238 11.34 12.37 2.33
C PHE A 238 11.58 12.81 0.87
N LEU A 239 12.84 13.10 0.51
CA LEU A 239 13.26 13.43 -0.86
C LEU A 239 13.86 12.20 -1.54
N LEU A 240 13.42 11.88 -2.75
CA LEU A 240 13.84 10.66 -3.46
C LEU A 240 15.21 10.77 -4.14
N ASP A 241 15.87 11.94 -4.13
CA ASP A 241 17.11 12.20 -4.85
C ASP A 241 18.18 11.14 -4.61
N GLU A 242 18.43 10.76 -3.35
CA GLU A 242 19.42 9.73 -3.01
C GLU A 242 19.07 8.36 -3.63
N LEU A 243 17.80 7.95 -3.58
CA LEU A 243 17.37 6.67 -4.16
C LEU A 243 17.40 6.69 -5.69
N LEU A 244 17.19 7.86 -6.31
CA LEU A 244 17.34 8.03 -7.76
C LEU A 244 18.81 7.96 -8.16
N GLU A 245 19.73 8.53 -7.38
CA GLU A 245 21.16 8.33 -7.59
C GLU A 245 21.56 6.85 -7.46
N TRP A 246 20.97 6.11 -6.52
CA TRP A 246 21.21 4.66 -6.42
C TRP A 246 20.70 3.94 -7.68
N ALA A 247 19.53 4.33 -8.19
CA ALA A 247 18.96 3.76 -9.41
C ALA A 247 19.83 4.04 -10.66
N ASP A 248 20.50 5.20 -10.71
CA ASP A 248 21.40 5.55 -11.81
C ASP A 248 22.73 4.77 -11.78
N ARG A 249 23.16 4.31 -10.59
CA ARG A 249 24.39 3.51 -10.40
C ARG A 249 24.22 2.04 -10.77
N ASP A 250 23.00 1.50 -10.70
CA ASP A 250 22.65 0.13 -11.10
C ASP A 250 21.66 0.14 -12.29
N PRO A 251 22.08 0.61 -13.48
CA PRO A 251 21.23 0.65 -14.66
C PRO A 251 21.03 -0.79 -15.16
N ARG A 252 19.90 -1.39 -14.79
CA ARG A 252 19.42 -2.63 -15.43
C ARG A 252 18.56 -2.33 -16.64
#